data_AF-A0A835Q6B6-F1
#
_entry.id   AF-A0A835Q6B6-F1
#
_cell.length_a   1.000
_cell.length_b   1.000
_cell.length_c   1.000
_cell.angle_alpha   90.00
_cell.angle_beta   90.00
_cell.angle_gamma   90.00
#
_symmetry.space_group_name_H-M   'P 1'
#
loop_
_entity.id
_entity.type
_entity.pdbx_description
1 polymer ?
#
loop_
_entity_poly.entity_id
_entity_poly.type
_entity_poly.pdbx_seq_one_letter_code
_entity_poly.pdbx_strand_id
1 'polypeptide(L)'
;MATVSLAPGLSRKLKKVLETRTDAPDLLDSLSTLSTFYTENSPQARRNLRSSIEQRSLAINHHFLLASLPAQQALDRVEEEVNALADCCDQIAKVLSSCSARTGDIVSTTERLKQELDVITQRQEIVSCFLRDYQLSNDEINALREEDLNENFFNALHHVQEIHANCKMLLRTHHQRAGLELMDMMSVYQDGAYERLCRWVQAECKELGDSDNPEVSDLLKKAVRCLKERPVLFKYCAEEVANMRHHALFRRFISALTRGGPGGLPRPIEVHAHDPLRYVGDMLGWLHQAIASERELVLVLLDADATSDAGSTARLFTRNTEIEYTKPEPDITFVLDRIFEGACRPFKVRVEQVLQSQPNLIVSYKLSNTLEFYSYTISDLLGRETALCNTLWLLKDASNQTFLNILKSRGDKLLRYPPLVAVDLSPPPAVREGVSLLLELIDTYNGMMVPASGKKPDFDLVITAVLDPIVQMCEQAAETQKSKGALSRKGRTNSELGSGNRDTLLVDSILAKSTSVAPQNAESSSKIYLINCLSAIHQPLVGHEVASTYVGNLLSMIEAHLGVLVEKSRCHSEKMWSVEQDKLYSKFSREPS
;
A
#
# COMPACT_ATOMS: atom_id res chain seq x y z
N MET A 1 -160.77 -98.66 -3.57
CA MET A 1 -160.27 -100.00 -3.17
C MET A 1 -159.32 -99.84 -1.99
N ALA A 2 -159.39 -100.75 -1.02
CA ALA A 2 -158.92 -100.59 0.34
C ALA A 2 -157.37 -100.62 0.53
N THR A 3 -156.92 -99.69 1.40
CA THR A 3 -155.83 -99.71 2.40
C THR A 3 -154.48 -100.42 2.13
N VAL A 4 -153.37 -99.67 2.16
CA VAL A 4 -152.30 -99.78 3.19
C VAL A 4 -151.66 -98.40 3.41
N SER A 5 -151.70 -97.87 4.64
CA SER A 5 -150.93 -96.69 5.05
C SER A 5 -149.51 -97.09 5.45
N LEU A 6 -148.48 -96.55 4.78
CA LEU A 6 -147.09 -96.62 5.24
C LEU A 6 -146.75 -95.37 6.07
N ALA A 7 -146.25 -95.57 7.29
CA ALA A 7 -145.99 -94.51 8.26
C ALA A 7 -144.93 -93.49 7.76
N PRO A 8 -145.13 -92.17 7.95
CA PRO A 8 -144.27 -91.11 7.41
C PRO A 8 -142.80 -91.17 7.90
N GLY A 9 -142.51 -91.87 9.00
CA GLY A 9 -141.15 -92.02 9.53
C GLY A 9 -140.25 -92.96 8.72
N LEU A 10 -140.82 -93.97 8.04
CA LEU A 10 -140.03 -94.96 7.30
C LEU A 10 -139.58 -94.42 5.94
N SER A 11 -140.42 -93.63 5.28
CA SER A 11 -140.09 -92.92 4.04
C SER A 11 -138.89 -91.96 4.22
N ARG A 12 -138.82 -91.23 5.33
CA ARG A 12 -137.68 -90.32 5.64
C ARG A 12 -136.36 -91.07 5.84
N LYS A 13 -136.36 -92.21 6.55
CA LYS A 13 -135.12 -92.99 6.77
C LYS A 13 -134.63 -93.60 5.46
N LEU A 14 -135.54 -94.10 4.62
CA LEU A 14 -135.19 -94.70 3.34
C LEU A 14 -134.64 -93.65 2.37
N LYS A 15 -135.24 -92.45 2.34
CA LYS A 15 -134.74 -91.31 1.56
C LYS A 15 -133.34 -90.87 2.02
N LYS A 16 -133.10 -90.80 3.34
CA LYS A 16 -131.79 -90.42 3.90
C LYS A 16 -130.69 -91.43 3.57
N VAL A 17 -130.99 -92.73 3.56
CA VAL A 17 -130.02 -93.77 3.16
C VAL A 17 -129.71 -93.69 1.67
N LEU A 18 -130.71 -93.44 0.82
CA LEU A 18 -130.51 -93.26 -0.63
C LEU A 18 -129.78 -91.95 -0.98
N GLU A 19 -129.93 -90.89 -0.18
CA GLU A 19 -129.23 -89.61 -0.36
C GLU A 19 -127.77 -89.64 0.17
N THR A 20 -127.37 -90.69 0.89
CA THR A 20 -126.00 -90.81 1.39
C THR A 20 -125.08 -91.30 0.25
N ARG A 21 -124.40 -90.36 -0.41
CA ARG A 21 -123.42 -90.66 -1.47
C ARG A 21 -122.23 -91.42 -0.89
N THR A 22 -122.13 -92.72 -1.18
CA THR A 22 -121.07 -93.62 -0.69
C THR A 22 -119.74 -93.53 -1.46
N ASP A 23 -119.69 -92.70 -2.51
CA ASP A 23 -118.64 -92.79 -3.53
C ASP A 23 -117.64 -91.60 -3.46
N ALA A 24 -117.67 -90.80 -2.38
CA ALA A 24 -116.81 -89.62 -2.22
C ALA A 24 -115.38 -90.01 -1.75
N PRO A 25 -114.30 -89.51 -2.40
CA PRO A 25 -112.93 -89.89 -2.08
C PRO A 25 -112.51 -89.53 -0.64
N ASP A 26 -112.90 -88.36 -0.13
CA ASP A 26 -112.61 -87.95 1.25
C ASP A 26 -113.27 -88.87 2.28
N LEU A 27 -114.45 -89.42 1.94
CA LEU A 27 -115.13 -90.41 2.77
C LEU A 27 -114.36 -91.75 2.73
N LEU A 28 -113.87 -92.15 1.55
CA LEU A 28 -113.06 -93.37 1.41
C LEU A 28 -111.71 -93.25 2.13
N ASP A 29 -111.06 -92.09 2.12
CA ASP A 29 -109.80 -91.84 2.83
C ASP A 29 -109.99 -91.75 4.34
N SER A 30 -111.06 -91.11 4.79
CA SER A 30 -111.41 -91.13 6.21
C SER A 30 -111.80 -92.52 6.68
N LEU A 31 -112.50 -93.32 5.86
CA LEU A 31 -112.80 -94.73 6.13
C LEU A 31 -111.57 -95.64 6.05
N SER A 32 -110.62 -95.40 5.15
CA SER A 32 -109.36 -96.15 5.07
C SER A 32 -108.50 -95.86 6.31
N THR A 33 -108.46 -94.60 6.74
CA THR A 33 -107.82 -94.19 7.99
C THR A 33 -108.52 -94.82 9.19
N LEU A 34 -109.87 -94.82 9.22
CA LEU A 34 -110.67 -95.48 10.25
C LEU A 34 -110.38 -96.99 10.31
N SER A 35 -110.27 -97.63 9.14
CA SER A 35 -109.96 -99.05 8.99
C SER A 35 -108.60 -99.41 9.59
N THR A 36 -107.62 -98.49 9.66
CA THR A 36 -106.31 -98.81 10.27
C THR A 36 -106.39 -99.11 11.76
N PHE A 37 -107.43 -98.65 12.46
CA PHE A 37 -107.54 -98.79 13.92
C PHE A 37 -108.92 -99.26 14.42
N TYR A 38 -109.92 -99.32 13.54
CA TYR A 38 -111.26 -99.82 13.86
C TYR A 38 -111.47 -101.21 13.23
N THR A 39 -110.94 -102.24 13.88
CA THR A 39 -110.90 -103.62 13.34
C THR A 39 -112.10 -104.49 13.74
N GLU A 40 -112.79 -104.18 14.84
CA GLU A 40 -113.93 -104.98 15.35
C GLU A 40 -115.21 -104.16 15.56
N ASN A 41 -116.31 -104.60 14.95
CA ASN A 41 -117.59 -103.87 14.92
C ASN A 41 -118.54 -104.33 16.05
N SER A 42 -118.18 -104.08 17.31
CA SER A 42 -119.00 -104.38 18.48
C SER A 42 -119.89 -103.19 18.91
N PRO A 43 -121.03 -103.40 19.61
CA PRO A 43 -121.89 -102.30 20.07
C PRO A 43 -121.20 -101.34 21.05
N GLN A 44 -120.19 -101.81 21.80
CA GLN A 44 -119.34 -100.97 22.65
C GLN A 44 -118.34 -100.15 21.81
N ALA A 45 -117.74 -100.76 20.78
CA ALA A 45 -116.82 -100.08 19.87
C ALA A 45 -117.51 -98.95 19.09
N ARG A 46 -118.78 -99.11 18.66
CA ARG A 46 -119.54 -98.02 18.00
C ARG A 46 -119.80 -96.83 18.91
N ARG A 47 -120.07 -97.07 20.20
CA ARG A 47 -120.29 -95.98 21.17
C ARG A 47 -119.00 -95.22 21.47
N ASN A 48 -117.85 -95.89 21.42
CA ASN A 48 -116.55 -95.33 21.78
C ASN A 48 -115.74 -94.81 20.58
N LEU A 49 -116.18 -95.04 19.34
CA LEU A 49 -115.45 -94.65 18.12
C LEU A 49 -115.07 -93.17 18.09
N ARG A 50 -115.98 -92.28 18.49
CA ARG A 50 -115.71 -90.84 18.56
C ARG A 50 -114.56 -90.52 19.54
N SER A 51 -114.59 -91.14 20.72
CA SER A 51 -113.54 -90.97 21.73
C SER A 51 -112.19 -91.49 21.22
N SER A 52 -112.14 -92.61 20.50
CA SER A 52 -110.90 -93.14 19.91
C SER A 52 -110.33 -92.24 18.82
N ILE A 53 -111.19 -91.65 17.96
CA ILE A 53 -110.76 -90.68 16.94
C ILE A 53 -110.22 -89.41 17.61
N GLU A 54 -110.93 -88.86 18.60
CA GLU A 54 -110.51 -87.66 19.33
C GLU A 54 -109.19 -87.90 20.07
N GLN A 55 -108.99 -89.08 20.67
CA GLN A 55 -107.75 -89.44 21.36
C GLN A 55 -106.56 -89.57 20.39
N ARG A 56 -106.77 -90.12 19.19
CA ARG A 56 -105.73 -90.18 18.16
C ARG A 56 -105.41 -88.81 17.57
N SER A 57 -106.41 -87.97 17.35
CA SER A 57 -106.23 -86.58 16.92
C SER A 57 -105.39 -85.79 17.95
N LEU A 58 -105.70 -85.97 19.23
CA LEU A 58 -104.94 -85.36 20.33
C LEU A 58 -103.51 -85.88 20.37
N ALA A 59 -103.28 -87.18 20.16
CA ALA A 59 -101.94 -87.76 20.10
C ALA A 59 -101.11 -87.20 18.93
N ILE A 60 -101.71 -87.01 17.75
CA ILE A 60 -101.04 -86.42 16.58
C ILE A 60 -100.67 -84.96 16.83
N ASN A 61 -101.60 -84.16 17.37
CA ASN A 61 -101.32 -82.77 17.72
C ASN A 61 -100.24 -82.66 18.79
N HIS A 62 -100.25 -83.56 19.78
CA HIS A 62 -99.21 -83.59 20.81
C HIS A 62 -97.85 -84.00 20.24
N HIS A 63 -97.81 -84.93 19.28
CA HIS A 63 -96.58 -85.28 18.59
C HIS A 63 -96.03 -84.12 17.74
N PHE A 64 -96.91 -83.39 17.04
CA PHE A 64 -96.53 -82.20 16.29
C PHE A 64 -95.95 -81.11 17.19
N LEU A 65 -96.61 -80.80 18.31
CA LEU A 65 -96.12 -79.82 19.30
C LEU A 65 -94.76 -80.23 19.89
N LEU A 66 -94.57 -81.52 20.19
CA LEU A 66 -93.28 -82.01 20.69
C LEU A 66 -92.19 -81.96 19.62
N ALA A 67 -92.52 -82.22 18.35
CA ALA A 67 -91.58 -82.15 17.24
C ALA A 67 -91.24 -80.70 16.84
N SER A 68 -92.15 -79.74 17.01
CA SER A 68 -91.93 -78.32 16.68
C SER A 68 -91.27 -77.52 17.81
N LEU A 69 -91.35 -77.98 19.06
CA LEU A 69 -90.76 -77.31 20.23
C LEU A 69 -89.25 -77.03 20.10
N PRO A 70 -88.39 -77.96 19.64
CA PRO A 70 -86.95 -77.69 19.50
C PRO A 70 -86.65 -76.62 18.44
N ALA A 71 -87.47 -76.56 17.38
CA ALA A 71 -87.33 -75.57 16.32
C ALA A 71 -87.75 -74.16 16.80
N GLN A 72 -88.83 -74.07 17.59
CA GLN A 72 -89.23 -72.81 18.23
C GLN A 72 -88.15 -72.31 19.20
N GLN A 73 -87.65 -73.17 20.08
CA GLN A 73 -86.57 -72.81 21.00
C GLN A 73 -85.28 -72.40 20.29
N ALA A 74 -84.98 -72.98 19.13
CA ALA A 74 -83.85 -72.56 18.31
C ALA A 74 -84.08 -71.18 17.67
N LEU A 75 -85.31 -70.89 17.21
CA LEU A 75 -85.67 -69.55 16.72
C LEU A 75 -85.60 -68.50 17.83
N ASP A 76 -86.13 -68.80 19.01
CA ASP A 76 -86.11 -67.88 20.16
C ASP A 76 -84.67 -67.52 20.54
N ARG A 77 -83.75 -68.48 20.54
CA ARG A 77 -82.31 -68.22 20.78
C ARG A 77 -81.69 -67.35 19.70
N VAL A 78 -82.04 -67.57 18.43
CA VAL A 78 -81.54 -66.71 17.34
C VAL A 78 -82.08 -65.30 17.47
N GLU A 79 -83.35 -65.15 17.85
CA GLU A 79 -83.95 -63.84 18.12
C GLU A 79 -83.26 -63.14 19.29
N GLU A 80 -82.99 -63.85 20.39
CA GLU A 80 -82.21 -63.32 21.52
C GLU A 80 -80.81 -62.87 21.11
N GLU A 81 -80.07 -63.67 20.35
CA GLU A 81 -78.72 -63.32 19.87
C GLU A 81 -78.73 -62.13 18.89
N VAL A 82 -79.74 -62.04 18.01
CA VAL A 82 -79.89 -60.91 17.08
C VAL A 82 -80.23 -59.63 17.84
N ASN A 83 -81.11 -59.71 18.84
CA ASN A 83 -81.43 -58.57 19.70
C ASN A 83 -80.21 -58.14 20.53
N ALA A 84 -79.45 -59.08 21.10
CA ALA A 84 -78.20 -58.78 21.81
C ALA A 84 -77.15 -58.13 20.89
N LEU A 85 -77.07 -58.56 19.63
CA LEU A 85 -76.18 -57.94 18.64
C LEU A 85 -76.64 -56.51 18.28
N ALA A 86 -77.94 -56.30 18.09
CA ALA A 86 -78.49 -54.97 17.83
C ALA A 86 -78.20 -54.00 18.99
N ASP A 87 -78.42 -54.45 20.23
CA ASP A 87 -78.09 -53.68 21.44
C ASP A 87 -76.59 -53.37 21.52
N CYS A 88 -75.73 -54.33 21.17
CA CYS A 88 -74.28 -54.13 21.13
C CYS A 88 -73.89 -53.08 20.08
N CYS A 89 -74.45 -53.15 18.88
CA CYS A 89 -74.21 -52.17 17.82
C CYS A 89 -74.65 -50.77 18.21
N ASP A 90 -75.81 -50.62 18.86
CA ASP A 90 -76.31 -49.35 19.37
C ASP A 90 -75.41 -48.78 20.48
N GLN A 91 -74.93 -49.65 21.37
CA GLN A 91 -74.00 -49.26 22.41
C GLN A 91 -72.66 -48.79 21.83
N ILE A 92 -72.13 -49.50 20.83
CA ILE A 92 -70.91 -49.10 20.13
C ILE A 92 -71.12 -47.78 19.39
N ALA A 93 -72.25 -47.58 18.72
CA ALA A 93 -72.58 -46.34 18.03
C ALA A 93 -72.67 -45.15 19.01
N LYS A 94 -73.26 -45.35 20.19
CA LYS A 94 -73.29 -44.34 21.27
C LYS A 94 -71.90 -44.00 21.79
N VAL A 95 -71.05 -45.01 22.03
CA VAL A 95 -69.67 -44.78 22.48
C VAL A 95 -68.85 -44.08 21.40
N LEU A 96 -69.01 -44.48 20.13
CA LEU A 96 -68.27 -43.89 19.01
C LEU A 96 -68.69 -42.44 18.75
N SER A 97 -69.98 -42.12 18.79
CA SER A 97 -70.48 -40.74 18.66
C SER A 97 -70.03 -39.86 19.81
N SER A 98 -70.09 -40.36 21.05
CA SER A 98 -69.56 -39.65 22.23
C SER A 98 -68.05 -39.42 22.14
N CYS A 99 -67.28 -40.43 21.73
CA CYS A 99 -65.84 -40.30 21.56
C CYS A 99 -65.51 -39.36 20.40
N SER A 100 -66.23 -39.42 19.28
CA SER A 100 -66.05 -38.53 18.14
C SER A 100 -66.32 -37.08 18.50
N ALA A 101 -67.36 -36.80 19.31
CA ALA A 101 -67.65 -35.46 19.80
C ALA A 101 -66.50 -34.93 20.69
N ARG A 102 -66.08 -35.73 21.68
CA ARG A 102 -64.98 -35.36 22.58
C ARG A 102 -63.63 -35.22 21.84
N THR A 103 -63.35 -36.10 20.89
CA THR A 103 -62.14 -36.04 20.06
C THR A 103 -62.21 -34.85 19.11
N GLY A 104 -63.38 -34.47 18.60
CA GLY A 104 -63.56 -33.28 17.76
C GLY A 104 -63.17 -31.99 18.50
N ASP A 105 -63.57 -31.86 19.76
CA ASP A 105 -63.17 -30.72 20.61
C ASP A 105 -61.65 -30.74 20.89
N ILE A 106 -61.07 -31.92 21.14
CA ILE A 106 -59.62 -32.06 21.34
C ILE A 106 -58.86 -31.74 20.04
N VAL A 107 -59.33 -32.19 18.88
CA VAL A 107 -58.69 -31.95 17.58
C VAL A 107 -58.77 -30.47 17.21
N SER A 108 -59.93 -29.83 17.40
CA SER A 108 -60.08 -28.39 17.13
C SER A 108 -59.24 -27.54 18.08
N THR A 109 -59.16 -27.89 19.37
CA THR A 109 -58.28 -27.21 20.32
C THR A 109 -56.81 -27.46 20.03
N THR A 110 -56.42 -28.66 19.59
CA THR A 110 -55.05 -28.98 19.17
C THR A 110 -54.66 -28.20 17.92
N GLU A 111 -55.53 -28.11 16.92
CA GLU A 111 -55.28 -27.35 15.69
C GLU A 111 -55.17 -25.84 15.98
N ARG A 112 -56.04 -25.31 16.86
CA ARG A 112 -55.93 -23.92 17.32
C ARG A 112 -54.60 -23.66 18.04
N LEU A 113 -54.21 -24.54 18.97
CA LEU A 113 -52.94 -24.40 19.71
C LEU A 113 -51.73 -24.51 18.78
N LYS A 114 -51.80 -25.36 17.74
CA LYS A 114 -50.76 -25.49 16.73
C LYS A 114 -50.63 -24.20 15.90
N GLN A 115 -51.75 -23.62 15.47
CA GLN A 115 -51.74 -22.32 14.78
C GLN A 115 -51.19 -21.21 15.67
N GLU A 116 -51.57 -21.18 16.96
CA GLU A 116 -51.01 -20.23 17.93
C GLU A 116 -49.49 -20.43 18.13
N LEU A 117 -49.03 -21.68 18.22
CA LEU A 117 -47.60 -22.01 18.30
C LEU A 117 -46.84 -21.52 17.05
N ASP A 118 -47.39 -21.74 15.85
CA ASP A 118 -46.78 -21.30 14.59
C ASP A 118 -46.67 -19.76 14.52
N VAL A 119 -47.70 -19.04 14.97
CA VAL A 119 -47.65 -17.57 15.04
C VAL A 119 -46.64 -17.09 16.09
N ILE A 120 -46.57 -17.74 17.25
CA ILE A 120 -45.63 -17.37 18.32
C ILE A 120 -44.18 -17.63 17.88
N THR A 121 -43.91 -18.75 17.20
CA THR A 121 -42.57 -19.08 16.69
C THR A 121 -42.13 -18.09 15.61
N GLN A 122 -43.00 -17.73 14.66
CA GLN A 122 -42.70 -16.67 13.68
C GLN A 122 -42.42 -15.32 14.35
N ARG A 123 -43.20 -14.95 15.39
CA ARG A 123 -42.94 -13.72 16.16
C ARG A 123 -41.61 -13.78 16.89
N GLN A 124 -41.26 -14.93 17.46
CA GLN A 124 -39.96 -15.14 18.11
C GLN A 124 -38.82 -14.99 17.10
N GLU A 125 -38.95 -15.54 15.90
CA GLU A 125 -37.96 -15.38 14.83
C GLU A 125 -37.78 -13.91 14.44
N ILE A 126 -38.87 -13.18 14.23
CA ILE A 126 -38.82 -11.74 13.91
C ILE A 126 -38.13 -10.96 15.02
N VAL A 127 -38.48 -11.23 16.28
CA VAL A 127 -37.82 -10.58 17.43
C VAL A 127 -36.35 -10.95 17.49
N SER A 128 -35.97 -12.21 17.24
CA SER A 128 -34.57 -12.64 17.25
C SER A 128 -33.74 -11.95 16.15
N CYS A 129 -34.28 -11.82 14.94
CA CYS A 129 -33.66 -11.07 13.86
C CYS A 129 -33.54 -9.58 14.23
N PHE A 130 -34.60 -8.99 14.77
CA PHE A 130 -34.58 -7.58 15.19
C PHE A 130 -33.54 -7.30 16.27
N LEU A 131 -33.43 -8.18 17.29
CA LEU A 131 -32.44 -8.05 18.35
C LEU A 131 -31.02 -8.20 17.80
N ARG A 132 -30.78 -9.16 16.89
CA ARG A 132 -29.47 -9.30 16.26
C ARG A 132 -29.09 -8.06 15.45
N ASP A 133 -30.03 -7.52 14.66
CA ASP A 133 -29.72 -6.48 13.68
C ASP A 133 -29.69 -5.06 14.30
N TYR A 134 -30.24 -4.87 15.52
CA TYR A 134 -30.38 -3.56 16.18
C TYR A 134 -29.90 -3.51 17.64
N GLN A 135 -29.46 -4.61 18.25
CA GLN A 135 -28.99 -4.61 19.64
C GLN A 135 -27.62 -5.28 19.76
N LEU A 136 -26.72 -4.61 20.47
CA LEU A 136 -25.43 -5.18 20.85
C LEU A 136 -25.60 -6.18 22.00
N SER A 137 -24.88 -7.29 21.92
CA SER A 137 -24.70 -8.24 23.01
C SER A 137 -23.94 -7.57 24.17
N ASN A 138 -24.19 -8.02 25.41
CA ASN A 138 -23.41 -7.58 26.56
C ASN A 138 -21.92 -7.92 26.41
N ASP A 139 -21.59 -9.01 25.72
CA ASP A 139 -20.20 -9.41 25.45
C ASP A 139 -19.52 -8.46 24.46
N GLU A 140 -20.27 -7.95 23.47
CA GLU A 140 -19.77 -6.95 22.52
C GLU A 140 -19.57 -5.60 23.20
N ILE A 141 -20.51 -5.20 24.07
CA ILE A 141 -20.38 -3.98 24.87
C ILE A 141 -19.16 -4.08 25.80
N ASN A 142 -18.93 -5.25 26.39
CA ASN A 142 -17.74 -5.50 27.21
C ASN A 142 -16.47 -5.47 26.37
N ALA A 143 -16.43 -6.11 25.20
CA ALA A 143 -15.28 -6.06 24.30
C ALA A 143 -14.91 -4.63 23.87
N LEU A 144 -15.90 -3.76 23.66
CA LEU A 144 -15.68 -2.34 23.37
C LEU A 144 -15.14 -1.55 24.58
N ARG A 145 -15.36 -2.03 25.81
CA ARG A 145 -14.98 -1.38 27.08
C ARG A 145 -13.70 -1.93 27.75
N GLU A 146 -13.41 -3.22 27.62
CA GLU A 146 -12.27 -3.94 28.23
C GLU A 146 -10.93 -3.48 27.67
N GLU A 147 -9.90 -3.14 28.47
CA GLU A 147 -8.65 -2.48 28.01
C GLU A 147 -7.87 -3.13 26.84
N ASP A 148 -7.90 -4.46 26.69
CA ASP A 148 -7.15 -5.17 25.65
C ASP A 148 -7.84 -5.13 24.28
N LEU A 149 -7.06 -4.90 23.20
CA LEU A 149 -7.56 -4.99 21.83
C LEU A 149 -7.40 -6.41 21.28
N ASN A 150 -8.53 -7.06 21.02
CA ASN A 150 -8.61 -8.40 20.45
C ASN A 150 -9.43 -8.40 19.15
N GLU A 151 -9.45 -9.52 18.42
CA GLU A 151 -10.31 -9.65 17.23
C GLU A 151 -11.80 -9.43 17.55
N ASN A 152 -12.21 -9.75 18.78
CA ASN A 152 -13.56 -9.49 19.29
C ASN A 152 -13.91 -7.99 19.32
N PHE A 153 -12.94 -7.11 19.59
CA PHE A 153 -13.13 -5.67 19.53
C PHE A 153 -13.45 -5.21 18.11
N PHE A 154 -12.69 -5.69 17.12
CA PHE A 154 -12.91 -5.33 15.71
C PHE A 154 -14.25 -5.87 15.19
N ASN A 155 -14.63 -7.09 15.59
CA ASN A 155 -15.93 -7.67 15.24
C ASN A 155 -17.08 -6.86 15.86
N ALA A 156 -16.97 -6.51 17.14
CA ALA A 156 -17.96 -5.67 17.83
C ALA A 156 -18.07 -4.27 17.19
N LEU A 157 -16.93 -3.65 16.82
CA LEU A 157 -16.91 -2.36 16.16
C LEU A 157 -17.56 -2.42 14.77
N HIS A 158 -17.29 -3.47 13.99
CA HIS A 158 -17.96 -3.69 12.71
C HIS A 158 -19.47 -3.85 12.89
N HIS A 159 -19.90 -4.61 13.91
CA HIS A 159 -21.32 -4.77 14.21
C HIS A 159 -21.99 -3.44 14.62
N VAL A 160 -21.33 -2.59 15.42
CA VAL A 160 -21.81 -1.22 15.73
C VAL A 160 -22.01 -0.40 14.45
N GLN A 161 -21.07 -0.47 13.51
CA GLN A 161 -21.18 0.24 12.24
C GLN A 161 -22.33 -0.28 11.37
N GLU A 162 -22.54 -1.60 11.35
CA GLU A 162 -23.65 -2.25 10.65
C GLU A 162 -25.00 -1.82 11.25
N ILE A 163 -25.14 -1.86 12.59
CA ILE A 163 -26.35 -1.37 13.28
C ILE A 163 -26.58 0.11 12.94
N HIS A 164 -25.54 0.94 12.99
CA HIS A 164 -25.64 2.36 12.65
C HIS A 164 -26.08 2.57 11.18
N ALA A 165 -25.62 1.73 10.25
CA ALA A 165 -26.08 1.74 8.86
C ALA A 165 -27.55 1.28 8.73
N ASN A 166 -27.94 0.21 9.43
CA ASN A 166 -29.31 -0.30 9.48
C ASN A 166 -30.28 0.71 10.07
N CYS A 167 -29.85 1.52 11.04
CA CYS A 167 -30.65 2.62 11.60
C CYS A 167 -30.97 3.69 10.55
N LYS A 168 -30.09 3.96 9.58
CA LYS A 168 -30.40 4.87 8.46
C LYS A 168 -31.57 4.37 7.61
N MET A 169 -31.72 3.05 7.48
CA MET A 169 -32.88 2.45 6.81
C MET A 169 -34.13 2.56 7.68
N LEU A 170 -34.02 2.37 9.00
CA LEU A 170 -35.13 2.52 9.94
C LEU A 170 -35.69 3.96 9.96
N LEU A 171 -34.85 4.98 9.77
CA LEU A 171 -35.27 6.39 9.66
C LEU A 171 -36.18 6.67 8.45
N ARG A 172 -36.15 5.81 7.42
CA ARG A 172 -37.06 5.91 6.25
C ARG A 172 -38.44 5.32 6.53
N THR A 173 -38.62 4.65 7.66
CA THR A 173 -39.87 4.01 8.08
C THR A 173 -40.63 4.87 9.11
N HIS A 174 -41.76 4.36 9.62
CA HIS A 174 -42.58 5.04 10.63
C HIS A 174 -41.93 5.13 12.02
N HIS A 175 -40.85 4.38 12.29
CA HIS A 175 -40.21 4.32 13.62
C HIS A 175 -38.97 5.24 13.73
N GLN A 176 -39.11 6.50 13.31
CA GLN A 176 -38.00 7.46 13.26
C GLN A 176 -37.37 7.73 14.63
N ARG A 177 -38.18 7.89 15.68
CA ARG A 177 -37.69 8.20 17.03
C ARG A 177 -36.80 7.08 17.59
N ALA A 178 -37.23 5.82 17.46
CA ALA A 178 -36.43 4.68 17.89
C ALA A 178 -35.13 4.56 17.07
N GLY A 179 -35.20 4.84 15.76
CA GLY A 179 -34.01 4.88 14.91
C GLY A 179 -33.01 5.96 15.30
N LEU A 180 -33.48 7.15 15.71
CA LEU A 180 -32.61 8.22 16.22
C LEU A 180 -31.98 7.85 17.56
N GLU A 181 -32.77 7.33 18.51
CA GLU A 181 -32.25 6.91 19.83
C GLU A 181 -31.19 5.79 19.71
N LEU A 182 -31.41 4.80 18.82
CA LEU A 182 -30.42 3.77 18.50
C LEU A 182 -29.18 4.34 17.82
N MET A 183 -29.35 5.26 16.88
CA MET A 183 -28.24 5.88 16.17
C MET A 183 -27.35 6.71 17.09
N ASP A 184 -27.95 7.48 18.01
CA ASP A 184 -27.21 8.23 19.03
C ASP A 184 -26.44 7.28 19.97
N MET A 185 -27.08 6.21 20.42
CA MET A 185 -26.43 5.20 21.27
C MET A 185 -25.25 4.51 20.55
N MET A 186 -25.43 4.10 19.29
CA MET A 186 -24.35 3.49 18.49
C MET A 186 -23.21 4.49 18.23
N SER A 187 -23.52 5.77 18.02
CA SER A 187 -22.51 6.82 17.84
C SER A 187 -21.63 6.97 19.09
N VAL A 188 -22.23 6.93 20.29
CA VAL A 188 -21.47 6.97 21.56
C VAL A 188 -20.53 5.77 21.70
N TYR A 189 -20.99 4.57 21.35
CA TYR A 189 -20.14 3.37 21.35
C TYR A 189 -19.03 3.46 20.31
N GLN A 190 -19.35 3.95 19.11
CA GLN A 190 -18.40 4.11 18.01
C GLN A 190 -17.30 5.13 18.37
N ASP A 191 -17.67 6.29 18.91
CA ASP A 191 -16.74 7.33 19.32
C ASP A 191 -15.82 6.85 20.46
N GLY A 192 -16.38 6.20 21.49
CA GLY A 192 -15.59 5.62 22.58
C GLY A 192 -14.63 4.53 22.12
N ALA A 193 -15.06 3.69 21.17
CA ALA A 193 -14.22 2.66 20.57
C ALA A 193 -13.07 3.25 19.75
N TYR A 194 -13.34 4.27 18.92
CA TYR A 194 -12.31 4.93 18.12
C TYR A 194 -11.33 5.74 18.94
N GLU A 195 -11.77 6.43 19.99
CA GLU A 195 -10.88 7.13 20.92
C GLU A 195 -9.93 6.15 21.59
N ARG A 196 -10.45 4.98 21.98
CA ARG A 196 -9.64 3.92 22.58
C ARG A 196 -8.68 3.27 21.59
N LEU A 197 -9.14 2.98 20.37
CA LEU A 197 -8.31 2.48 19.29
C LEU A 197 -7.15 3.44 19.01
N CYS A 198 -7.42 4.75 18.98
CA CYS A 198 -6.42 5.80 18.85
C CYS A 198 -5.39 5.75 19.99
N ARG A 199 -5.84 5.68 21.26
CA ARG A 199 -4.92 5.60 22.41
C ARG A 199 -4.05 4.34 22.40
N TRP A 200 -4.61 3.20 22.00
CA TRP A 200 -3.85 1.96 21.90
C TRP A 200 -2.82 2.02 20.76
N VAL A 201 -3.21 2.52 19.58
CA VAL A 201 -2.28 2.70 18.45
C VAL A 201 -1.15 3.64 18.83
N GLN A 202 -1.42 4.71 19.58
CA GLN A 202 -0.39 5.59 20.10
C GLN A 202 0.58 4.88 21.05
N ALA A 203 0.08 4.03 21.96
CA ALA A 203 0.90 3.27 22.90
C ALA A 203 1.81 2.27 22.16
N GLU A 204 1.25 1.51 21.23
CA GLU A 204 2.02 0.56 20.40
C GLU A 204 3.07 1.26 19.53
N CYS A 205 2.69 2.38 18.90
CA CYS A 205 3.64 3.18 18.13
C CYS A 205 4.76 3.78 19.00
N LYS A 206 4.57 3.90 20.32
CA LYS A 206 5.58 4.39 21.26
C LYS A 206 6.64 3.36 21.56
N GLU A 207 6.21 2.14 21.83
CA GLU A 207 7.10 0.99 21.91
C GLU A 207 7.88 0.80 20.58
N LEU A 208 7.21 1.04 19.45
CA LEU A 208 7.81 1.05 18.12
C LEU A 208 8.88 2.15 17.93
N GLY A 209 8.73 3.28 18.62
CA GLY A 209 9.68 4.40 18.58
C GLY A 209 10.93 4.17 19.43
N ASP A 210 10.84 3.36 20.49
CA ASP A 210 11.96 3.07 21.38
C ASP A 210 12.85 1.92 20.88
N SER A 211 12.38 1.14 19.92
CA SER A 211 13.14 0.07 19.26
C SER A 211 13.83 0.53 17.96
N ASP A 212 15.09 0.13 17.77
CA ASP A 212 15.89 0.46 16.58
C ASP A 212 15.47 -0.33 15.32
N ASN A 213 14.83 -1.49 15.50
CA ASN A 213 14.30 -2.33 14.43
C ASN A 213 12.89 -2.82 14.79
N PRO A 214 11.87 -1.98 14.62
CA PRO A 214 10.51 -2.32 15.01
C PRO A 214 9.85 -3.32 14.06
N GLU A 215 9.27 -4.38 14.62
CA GLU A 215 8.37 -5.29 13.89
C GLU A 215 6.92 -4.84 14.09
N VAL A 216 6.24 -4.51 12.99
CA VAL A 216 4.84 -4.07 13.03
C VAL A 216 3.93 -5.29 13.16
N SER A 217 3.23 -5.40 14.30
CA SER A 217 2.27 -6.46 14.55
C SER A 217 1.07 -6.40 13.58
N ASP A 218 0.50 -7.55 13.24
CA ASP A 218 -0.67 -7.59 12.34
C ASP A 218 -1.92 -6.95 12.96
N LEU A 219 -2.02 -6.95 14.29
CA LEU A 219 -3.07 -6.22 15.02
C LEU A 219 -2.93 -4.71 14.83
N LEU A 220 -1.71 -4.17 14.88
CA LEU A 220 -1.46 -2.74 14.63
C LEU A 220 -1.82 -2.36 13.19
N LYS A 221 -1.49 -3.20 12.20
CA LYS A 221 -1.91 -2.98 10.80
C LYS A 221 -3.43 -2.94 10.66
N LYS A 222 -4.15 -3.89 11.28
CA LYS A 222 -5.62 -3.92 11.30
C LYS A 222 -6.20 -2.67 11.98
N ALA A 223 -5.61 -2.24 13.10
CA ALA A 223 -6.02 -1.05 13.84
C ALA A 223 -5.88 0.25 13.02
N VAL A 224 -4.72 0.44 12.38
CA VAL A 224 -4.46 1.60 11.52
C VAL A 224 -5.38 1.60 10.31
N ARG A 225 -5.67 0.43 9.71
CA ARG A 225 -6.65 0.31 8.61
C ARG A 225 -8.04 0.77 9.04
N CYS A 226 -8.50 0.35 10.22
CA CYS A 226 -9.79 0.79 10.75
C CYS A 226 -9.83 2.30 11.02
N LEU A 227 -8.73 2.89 11.52
CA LEU A 227 -8.64 4.34 11.73
C LEU A 227 -8.73 5.14 10.43
N LYS A 228 -8.31 4.61 9.28
CA LYS A 228 -8.43 5.29 7.97
C LYS A 228 -9.88 5.66 7.61
N GLU A 229 -10.88 4.96 8.15
CA GLU A 229 -12.30 5.29 7.95
C GLU A 229 -12.66 6.66 8.58
N ARG A 230 -11.86 7.14 9.53
CA ARG A 230 -12.00 8.44 10.20
C ARG A 230 -10.74 9.30 9.98
N PRO A 231 -10.69 10.10 8.89
CA PRO A 231 -9.46 10.79 8.47
C PRO A 231 -8.90 11.75 9.51
N VAL A 232 -9.74 12.34 10.37
CA VAL A 232 -9.29 13.24 11.45
C VAL A 232 -8.47 12.51 12.51
N LEU A 233 -8.94 11.33 12.94
CA LEU A 233 -8.25 10.52 13.94
C LEU A 233 -7.01 9.86 13.36
N PHE A 234 -7.09 9.40 12.11
CA PHE A 234 -5.94 8.85 11.39
C PHE A 234 -4.81 9.89 11.26
N LYS A 235 -5.14 11.12 10.85
CA LYS A 235 -4.16 12.21 10.74
C LYS A 235 -3.49 12.50 12.09
N TYR A 236 -4.25 12.56 13.17
CA TYR A 236 -3.72 12.76 14.51
C TYR A 236 -2.76 11.62 14.93
N CYS A 237 -3.12 10.36 14.67
CA CYS A 237 -2.23 9.22 14.92
C CYS A 237 -0.95 9.29 14.08
N ALA A 238 -1.07 9.63 12.79
CA ALA A 238 0.06 9.75 11.87
C ALA A 238 1.04 10.86 12.31
N GLU A 239 0.52 12.00 12.77
CA GLU A 239 1.33 13.10 13.33
C GLU A 239 2.08 12.69 14.60
N GLU A 240 1.43 11.97 15.52
CA GLU A 240 2.08 11.46 16.73
C GLU A 240 3.17 10.43 16.39
N VAL A 241 2.89 9.49 15.50
CA VAL A 241 3.89 8.54 14.99
C VAL A 241 5.08 9.27 14.40
N ALA A 242 4.83 10.30 13.56
CA ALA A 242 5.88 11.10 12.97
C ALA A 242 6.74 11.81 14.03
N ASN A 243 6.12 12.40 15.06
CA ASN A 243 6.84 13.06 16.16
C ASN A 243 7.67 12.07 17.00
N MET A 244 7.16 10.86 17.24
CA MET A 244 7.86 9.85 18.03
C MET A 244 9.05 9.27 17.26
N ARG A 245 8.85 8.92 15.99
CA ARG A 245 9.92 8.49 15.07
C ARG A 245 10.93 9.60 14.82
N HIS A 246 10.51 10.87 14.74
CA HIS A 246 11.40 12.03 14.70
C HIS A 246 12.38 12.04 15.88
N HIS A 247 11.88 11.89 17.11
CA HIS A 247 12.74 11.88 18.30
C HIS A 247 13.67 10.66 18.34
N ALA A 248 13.18 9.49 17.93
CA ALA A 248 13.99 8.28 17.83
C ALA A 248 15.12 8.45 16.81
N LEU A 249 14.79 8.89 15.59
CA LEU A 249 15.75 9.14 14.51
C LEU A 249 16.77 10.19 14.90
N PHE A 250 16.34 11.28 15.54
CA PHE A 250 17.25 12.31 16.05
C PHE A 250 18.26 11.72 17.05
N ARG A 251 17.80 10.94 18.04
CA ARG A 251 18.69 10.27 19.01
C ARG A 251 19.65 9.30 18.31
N ARG A 252 19.17 8.51 17.36
CA ARG A 252 19.97 7.56 16.57
C ARG A 252 21.04 8.28 15.75
N PHE A 253 20.68 9.40 15.12
CA PHE A 253 21.62 10.20 14.34
C PHE A 253 22.73 10.79 15.22
N ILE A 254 22.38 11.40 16.36
CA ILE A 254 23.37 11.93 17.30
C ILE A 254 24.23 10.82 17.88
N SER A 255 23.66 9.65 18.19
CA SER A 255 24.42 8.49 18.65
C SER A 255 25.39 8.00 17.58
N ALA A 256 24.98 7.92 16.31
CA ALA A 256 25.86 7.53 15.21
C ALA A 256 27.02 8.53 15.03
N LEU A 257 26.77 9.83 15.21
CA LEU A 257 27.80 10.86 15.15
C LEU A 257 28.80 10.73 16.32
N THR A 258 28.32 10.62 17.55
CA THR A 258 29.14 10.79 18.78
C THR A 258 29.61 9.49 19.43
N ARG A 259 28.83 8.41 19.37
CA ARG A 259 29.06 7.14 20.08
C ARG A 259 29.30 5.95 19.15
N GLY A 260 28.79 6.01 17.92
CA GLY A 260 28.82 4.90 16.97
C GLY A 260 27.72 3.86 17.27
N GLY A 261 27.88 2.66 16.71
CA GLY A 261 26.94 1.56 16.88
C GLY A 261 27.04 0.82 18.23
N PRO A 262 26.16 -0.17 18.49
CA PRO A 262 26.15 -0.94 19.72
C PRO A 262 27.52 -1.59 19.98
N GLY A 263 28.15 -1.31 21.11
CA GLY A 263 29.49 -1.80 21.43
C GLY A 263 30.65 -1.01 20.79
N GLY A 264 30.39 0.19 20.24
CA GLY A 264 31.40 1.06 19.64
C GLY A 264 31.78 0.71 18.20
N LEU A 265 31.02 -0.20 17.58
CA LEU A 265 31.15 -0.62 16.18
C LEU A 265 29.80 -0.49 15.47
N PRO A 266 29.73 0.19 14.30
CA PRO A 266 30.78 1.01 13.69
C PRO A 266 31.20 2.18 14.58
N ARG A 267 32.42 2.68 14.41
CA ARG A 267 32.97 3.80 15.19
C ARG A 267 32.12 5.06 14.97
N PRO A 268 32.12 6.01 15.94
CA PRO A 268 31.44 7.29 15.76
C PRO A 268 31.91 7.99 14.49
N ILE A 269 30.97 8.56 13.73
CA ILE A 269 31.26 9.24 12.46
C ILE A 269 32.22 10.44 12.71
N GLU A 270 32.13 11.10 13.86
CA GLU A 270 33.01 12.22 14.24
C GLU A 270 34.49 11.88 14.29
N VAL A 271 34.87 10.61 14.45
CA VAL A 271 36.27 10.18 14.39
C VAL A 271 36.90 10.51 13.02
N HIS A 272 36.07 10.56 11.96
CA HIS A 272 36.50 10.89 10.61
C HIS A 272 36.49 12.39 10.30
N ALA A 273 36.24 13.28 11.27
CA ALA A 273 36.17 14.73 11.04
C ALA A 273 37.45 15.36 10.43
N HIS A 274 38.60 14.68 10.54
CA HIS A 274 39.86 15.08 9.91
C HIS A 274 39.88 14.85 8.38
N ASP A 275 38.99 14.01 7.87
CA ASP A 275 38.79 13.74 6.45
C ASP A 275 37.40 14.25 6.02
N PRO A 276 37.32 15.48 5.46
CA PRO A 276 36.06 16.10 5.07
C PRO A 276 35.17 15.24 4.16
N LEU A 277 35.75 14.55 3.18
CA LEU A 277 34.98 13.79 2.19
C LEU A 277 34.36 12.57 2.84
N ARG A 278 35.13 11.83 3.63
CA ARG A 278 34.62 10.68 4.36
C ARG A 278 33.60 11.08 5.41
N TYR A 279 33.85 12.15 6.16
CA TYR A 279 32.95 12.59 7.21
C TYR A 279 31.57 13.00 6.67
N VAL A 280 31.54 13.82 5.62
CA VAL A 280 30.27 14.21 4.98
C VAL A 280 29.62 13.03 4.25
N GLY A 281 30.42 12.19 3.60
CA GLY A 281 29.95 10.96 2.95
C GLY A 281 29.29 9.97 3.91
N ASP A 282 29.90 9.72 5.08
CA ASP A 282 29.37 8.84 6.12
C ASP A 282 28.04 9.39 6.68
N MET A 283 27.93 10.70 6.88
CA MET A 283 26.67 11.34 7.30
C MET A 283 25.56 11.19 6.25
N LEU A 284 25.89 11.43 4.98
CA LEU A 284 24.94 11.28 3.86
C LEU A 284 24.51 9.83 3.66
N GLY A 285 25.45 8.89 3.75
CA GLY A 285 25.18 7.45 3.68
C GLY A 285 24.26 6.99 4.82
N TRP A 286 24.52 7.45 6.05
CA TRP A 286 23.65 7.17 7.19
C TRP A 286 22.24 7.71 6.97
N LEU A 287 22.10 8.96 6.51
CA LEU A 287 20.80 9.57 6.22
C LEU A 287 20.06 8.79 5.12
N HIS A 288 20.75 8.44 4.03
CA HIS A 288 20.17 7.66 2.94
C HIS A 288 19.66 6.28 3.42
N GLN A 289 20.44 5.58 4.24
CA GLN A 289 20.02 4.30 4.83
C GLN A 289 18.83 4.47 5.78
N ALA A 290 18.86 5.52 6.62
CA ALA A 290 17.75 5.83 7.52
C ALA A 290 16.45 6.09 6.74
N ILE A 291 16.52 6.87 5.64
CA ILE A 291 15.37 7.15 4.77
C ILE A 291 14.77 5.85 4.23
N ALA A 292 15.62 4.93 3.75
CA ALA A 292 15.14 3.64 3.26
C ALA A 292 14.39 2.87 4.36
N SER A 293 14.96 2.78 5.57
CA SER A 293 14.33 2.07 6.70
C SER A 293 13.03 2.70 7.20
N GLU A 294 12.97 4.03 7.33
CA GLU A 294 11.75 4.72 7.79
C GLU A 294 10.66 4.67 6.72
N ARG A 295 11.02 4.77 5.44
CA ARG A 295 10.06 4.65 4.34
C ARG A 295 9.43 3.26 4.32
N GLU A 296 10.21 2.21 4.50
CA GLU A 296 9.69 0.84 4.60
C GLU A 296 8.74 0.69 5.81
N LEU A 297 9.14 1.19 6.99
CA LEU A 297 8.31 1.14 8.19
C LEU A 297 6.97 1.87 8.01
N VAL A 298 7.00 3.09 7.47
CA VAL A 298 5.80 3.91 7.24
C VAL A 298 4.90 3.25 6.20
N LEU A 299 5.46 2.64 5.15
CA LEU A 299 4.69 1.87 4.17
C LEU A 299 4.00 0.66 4.80
N VAL A 300 4.70 -0.13 5.62
CA VAL A 300 4.12 -1.30 6.30
C VAL A 300 3.02 -0.89 7.29
N LEU A 301 3.18 0.25 7.97
CA LEU A 301 2.23 0.74 8.97
C LEU A 301 0.99 1.39 8.33
N LEU A 302 1.20 2.28 7.37
CA LEU A 302 0.13 3.10 6.78
C LEU A 302 -0.47 2.46 5.53
N ASP A 303 0.23 1.57 4.82
CA ASP A 303 -0.23 0.97 3.56
C ASP A 303 0.00 -0.55 3.53
N ALA A 304 -0.65 -1.25 4.47
CA ALA A 304 -0.56 -2.69 4.58
C ALA A 304 -1.09 -3.45 3.35
N ASP A 305 -1.96 -2.84 2.54
CA ASP A 305 -2.59 -3.49 1.38
C ASP A 305 -1.61 -3.63 0.20
N ALA A 306 -0.68 -2.68 0.03
CA ALA A 306 0.40 -2.75 -0.96
C ALA A 306 1.39 -3.91 -0.74
N THR A 307 1.47 -4.44 0.48
CA THR A 307 2.39 -5.55 0.82
C THR A 307 1.82 -6.94 0.51
N SER A 308 0.49 -7.06 0.37
CA SER A 308 -0.17 -8.35 0.11
C SER A 308 -0.07 -8.83 -1.36
N ASP A 309 0.22 -7.92 -2.29
CA ASP A 309 0.32 -8.20 -3.73
C ASP A 309 1.77 -8.15 -4.27
N ALA A 310 2.76 -7.99 -3.38
CA ALA A 310 4.17 -7.79 -3.74
C ALA A 310 5.09 -8.80 -3.04
N GLY A 311 4.98 -10.07 -3.42
CA GLY A 311 6.06 -11.03 -3.20
C GLY A 311 7.33 -10.57 -3.93
N SER A 312 8.32 -10.13 -3.15
CA SER A 312 9.73 -9.84 -3.48
C SER A 312 10.12 -8.37 -3.24
N THR A 313 10.73 -8.13 -2.08
CA THR A 313 11.49 -6.93 -1.66
C THR A 313 12.57 -6.48 -2.66
N ALA A 314 12.89 -7.29 -3.68
CA ALA A 314 13.82 -6.93 -4.75
C ALA A 314 13.23 -6.07 -5.88
N ARG A 315 11.89 -5.93 -6.01
CA ARG A 315 11.28 -5.19 -7.15
C ARG A 315 11.08 -3.68 -6.92
N LEU A 316 11.16 -3.19 -5.69
CA LEU A 316 10.97 -1.76 -5.40
C LEU A 316 12.15 -0.88 -5.87
N PHE A 317 13.35 -1.45 -5.99
CA PHE A 317 14.54 -0.72 -6.44
C PHE A 317 14.74 -0.69 -7.97
N THR A 318 13.98 -1.48 -8.75
CA THR A 318 14.23 -1.66 -10.20
C THR A 318 13.05 -1.27 -11.10
N ARG A 319 12.01 -0.62 -10.58
CA ARG A 319 10.89 -0.12 -11.41
C ARG A 319 11.07 1.34 -11.82
N ASN A 320 12.26 1.70 -12.27
CA ASN A 320 12.49 2.93 -13.04
C ASN A 320 12.44 2.61 -14.53
N THR A 321 11.27 2.29 -15.09
CA THR A 321 11.05 2.59 -16.53
C THR A 321 9.59 2.78 -16.92
N GLU A 322 8.62 2.00 -16.46
CA GLU A 322 7.24 2.17 -16.96
C GLU A 322 6.20 1.81 -15.89
N ILE A 323 5.69 2.82 -15.17
CA ILE A 323 4.38 2.79 -14.51
C ILE A 323 3.85 4.22 -14.34
N GLU A 324 2.55 4.37 -14.57
CA GLU A 324 1.75 5.55 -14.26
C GLU A 324 2.15 6.19 -12.92
N TYR A 325 2.19 7.52 -12.90
CA TYR A 325 2.37 8.34 -11.71
C TYR A 325 1.33 8.02 -10.62
N THR A 326 1.53 6.96 -9.85
CA THR A 326 0.97 6.88 -8.51
C THR A 326 1.79 7.85 -7.69
N LYS A 327 1.30 9.09 -7.62
CA LYS A 327 1.82 10.11 -6.69
C LYS A 327 2.02 9.44 -5.33
N PRO A 328 3.14 9.69 -4.63
CA PRO A 328 3.23 9.26 -3.25
C PRO A 328 2.00 9.81 -2.53
N GLU A 329 1.25 8.95 -1.84
CA GLU A 329 0.11 9.42 -1.07
C GLU A 329 0.59 10.56 -0.17
N PRO A 330 -0.10 11.72 -0.16
CA PRO A 330 0.37 12.93 0.51
C PRO A 330 0.68 12.70 2.00
N ASP A 331 0.04 11.70 2.62
CA ASP A 331 0.22 11.34 4.01
C ASP A 331 1.58 10.68 4.31
N ILE A 332 2.11 9.84 3.41
CA ILE A 332 3.41 9.16 3.61
C ILE A 332 4.56 10.18 3.52
N THR A 333 4.49 11.05 2.51
CA THR A 333 5.53 12.08 2.30
C THR A 333 5.56 13.06 3.46
N PHE A 334 4.38 13.46 3.96
CA PHE A 334 4.24 14.33 5.13
C PHE A 334 4.86 13.71 6.39
N VAL A 335 4.56 12.43 6.68
CA VAL A 335 5.12 11.73 7.84
C VAL A 335 6.64 11.64 7.75
N LEU A 336 7.18 11.28 6.58
CA LEU A 336 8.63 11.19 6.38
C LEU A 336 9.32 12.55 6.50
N ASP A 337 8.76 13.62 5.92
CA ASP A 337 9.32 14.98 6.05
C ASP A 337 9.46 15.39 7.52
N ARG A 338 8.41 15.14 8.31
CA ARG A 338 8.39 15.44 9.74
C ARG A 338 9.42 14.62 10.53
N ILE A 339 9.60 13.34 10.18
CA ILE A 339 10.61 12.47 10.80
C ILE A 339 12.02 13.00 10.57
N PHE A 340 12.36 13.41 9.34
CA PHE A 340 13.71 13.84 8.98
C PHE A 340 14.04 15.30 9.31
N GLU A 341 13.03 16.13 9.64
CA GLU A 341 13.20 17.52 10.06
C GLU A 341 14.25 17.66 11.19
N GLY A 342 14.26 16.72 12.14
CA GLY A 342 15.14 16.76 13.31
C GLY A 342 16.62 16.57 12.97
N ALA A 343 16.93 15.81 11.91
CA ALA A 343 18.30 15.55 11.48
C ALA A 343 18.91 16.73 10.70
N CYS A 344 18.08 17.63 10.16
CA CYS A 344 18.52 18.73 9.31
C CYS A 344 19.50 19.67 10.02
N ARG A 345 19.20 20.10 11.25
CA ARG A 345 20.03 21.06 12.00
C ARG A 345 21.39 20.46 12.40
N PRO A 346 21.49 19.27 13.03
CA PRO A 346 22.79 18.68 13.34
C PRO A 346 23.63 18.42 12.10
N PHE A 347 23.02 17.92 11.02
CA PHE A 347 23.73 17.69 9.76
C PHE A 347 24.29 19.00 9.18
N LYS A 348 23.44 20.03 9.07
CA LYS A 348 23.84 21.36 8.59
C LYS A 348 25.02 21.94 9.34
N VAL A 349 24.95 21.98 10.67
CA VAL A 349 26.02 22.56 11.51
C VAL A 349 27.35 21.85 11.27
N ARG A 350 27.36 20.51 11.18
CA ARG A 350 28.60 19.75 10.97
C ARG A 350 29.18 19.96 9.57
N VAL A 351 28.36 20.04 8.52
CA VAL A 351 28.84 20.33 7.16
C VAL A 351 29.35 21.78 7.08
N GLU A 352 28.67 22.74 7.68
CA GLU A 352 29.14 24.13 7.72
C GLU A 352 30.48 24.26 8.45
N GLN A 353 30.70 23.53 9.55
CA GLN A 353 31.99 23.47 10.24
C GLN A 353 33.10 22.92 9.34
N VAL A 354 32.81 21.91 8.52
CA VAL A 354 33.76 21.38 7.53
C VAL A 354 34.09 22.43 6.46
N LEU A 355 33.11 23.23 6.01
CA LEU A 355 33.37 24.31 5.06
C LEU A 355 34.18 25.45 5.69
N GLN A 356 33.98 25.71 6.98
CA GLN A 356 34.71 26.75 7.72
C GLN A 356 36.16 26.38 8.04
N SER A 357 36.51 25.09 8.07
CA SER A 357 37.89 24.63 8.31
C SER A 357 38.85 24.88 7.14
N GLN A 358 38.38 25.56 6.07
CA GLN A 358 39.11 25.85 4.85
C GLN A 358 39.67 24.58 4.17
N PRO A 359 38.79 23.69 3.70
CA PRO A 359 39.22 22.50 2.97
C PRO A 359 40.02 22.89 1.73
N ASN A 360 40.89 21.99 1.27
CA ASN A 360 41.63 22.22 0.04
C ASN A 360 40.67 22.33 -1.15
N LEU A 361 41.12 22.98 -2.24
CA LEU A 361 40.25 23.29 -3.37
C LEU A 361 39.60 22.05 -4.00
N ILE A 362 40.36 20.96 -4.17
CA ILE A 362 39.86 19.71 -4.76
C ILE A 362 38.81 19.05 -3.86
N VAL A 363 39.02 19.08 -2.54
CA VAL A 363 38.07 18.57 -1.55
C VAL A 363 36.80 19.41 -1.55
N SER A 364 36.88 20.75 -1.61
CA SER A 364 35.69 21.60 -1.74
C SER A 364 34.87 21.28 -2.99
N TYR A 365 35.55 21.02 -4.11
CA TYR A 365 34.90 20.63 -5.36
C TYR A 365 34.22 19.26 -5.24
N LYS A 366 34.94 18.26 -4.73
CA LYS A 366 34.42 16.90 -4.48
C LYS A 366 33.24 16.90 -3.49
N LEU A 367 33.29 17.73 -2.45
CA LEU A 367 32.19 17.91 -1.49
C LEU A 367 30.94 18.47 -2.18
N SER A 368 31.09 19.50 -3.02
CA SER A 368 29.97 20.08 -3.76
C SER A 368 29.30 19.05 -4.66
N ASN A 369 30.09 18.25 -5.39
CA ASN A 369 29.59 17.19 -6.26
C ASN A 369 28.90 16.07 -5.46
N THR A 370 29.46 15.69 -4.30
CA THR A 370 28.86 14.66 -3.43
C THR A 370 27.53 15.14 -2.88
N LEU A 371 27.46 16.38 -2.40
CA LEU A 371 26.22 16.98 -1.90
C LEU A 371 25.18 17.08 -3.03
N GLU A 372 25.58 17.47 -4.24
CA GLU A 372 24.68 17.50 -5.40
C GLU A 372 24.12 16.12 -5.72
N PHE A 373 24.97 15.08 -5.75
CA PHE A 373 24.54 13.72 -6.00
C PHE A 373 23.49 13.23 -5.00
N TYR A 374 23.73 13.45 -3.70
CA TYR A 374 22.79 13.08 -2.66
C TYR A 374 21.55 13.98 -2.63
N SER A 375 21.63 15.26 -3.02
CA SER A 375 20.46 16.13 -3.17
C SER A 375 19.45 15.54 -4.17
N TYR A 376 19.92 15.03 -5.31
CA TYR A 376 19.05 14.36 -6.27
C TYR A 376 18.56 13.01 -5.76
N THR A 377 19.46 12.17 -5.25
CA THR A 377 19.11 10.82 -4.77
C THR A 377 18.07 10.86 -3.65
N ILE A 378 18.23 11.77 -2.69
CA ILE A 378 17.29 11.95 -1.58
C ILE A 378 15.99 12.62 -2.06
N SER A 379 16.05 13.55 -3.02
CA SER A 379 14.85 14.15 -3.62
C SER A 379 13.98 13.11 -4.33
N ASP A 380 14.57 12.10 -4.97
CA ASP A 380 13.83 11.03 -5.62
C ASP A 380 13.13 10.10 -4.59
N LEU A 381 13.65 10.02 -3.35
CA LEU A 381 13.11 9.20 -2.27
C LEU A 381 12.09 9.93 -1.37
N LEU A 382 12.31 11.20 -1.05
CA LEU A 382 11.47 11.99 -0.13
C LEU A 382 10.59 13.03 -0.85
N GLY A 383 10.89 13.35 -2.10
CA GLY A 383 10.29 14.49 -2.80
C GLY A 383 11.09 15.78 -2.60
N ARG A 384 10.93 16.71 -3.56
CA ARG A 384 11.75 17.93 -3.67
C ARG A 384 11.46 18.99 -2.60
N GLU A 385 10.25 19.01 -2.03
CA GLU A 385 9.82 20.09 -1.12
C GLU A 385 10.08 19.80 0.37
N THR A 386 10.78 18.72 0.70
CA THR A 386 11.06 18.33 2.09
C THR A 386 12.16 19.16 2.74
N ALA A 387 12.12 19.30 4.07
CA ALA A 387 13.08 20.06 4.86
C ALA A 387 14.52 19.56 4.68
N LEU A 388 14.70 18.24 4.57
CA LEU A 388 16.01 17.63 4.34
C LEU A 388 16.57 17.96 2.96
N CYS A 389 15.74 17.87 1.91
CA CYS A 389 16.14 18.24 0.55
C CYS A 389 16.54 19.71 0.46
N ASN A 390 15.74 20.61 1.05
CA ASN A 390 16.08 22.03 1.12
C ASN A 390 17.40 22.27 1.84
N THR A 391 17.66 21.56 2.94
CA THR A 391 18.94 21.65 3.67
C THR A 391 20.12 21.18 2.83
N LEU A 392 19.98 20.08 2.08
CA LEU A 392 21.02 19.56 1.19
C LEU A 392 21.35 20.54 0.05
N TRP A 393 20.33 21.13 -0.58
CA TRP A 393 20.53 22.16 -1.60
C TRP A 393 21.25 23.39 -1.06
N LEU A 394 20.86 23.88 0.12
CA LEU A 394 21.55 25.00 0.78
C LEU A 394 23.03 24.69 1.06
N LEU A 395 23.33 23.47 1.53
CA LEU A 395 24.71 23.05 1.79
C LEU A 395 25.51 22.85 0.50
N LYS A 396 24.89 22.35 -0.56
CA LYS A 396 25.49 22.24 -1.88
C LYS A 396 25.90 23.62 -2.41
N ASP A 397 25.00 24.60 -2.31
CA ASP A 397 25.27 25.97 -2.73
C ASP A 397 26.37 26.60 -1.87
N ALA A 398 26.34 26.40 -0.55
CA ALA A 398 27.40 26.85 0.35
C ALA A 398 28.77 26.25 -0.01
N SER A 399 28.84 24.94 -0.27
CA SER A 399 30.07 24.26 -0.69
C SER A 399 30.59 24.79 -2.04
N ASN A 400 29.69 25.05 -2.99
CA ASN A 400 30.05 25.62 -4.28
C ASN A 400 30.58 27.06 -4.13
N GLN A 401 29.95 27.87 -3.28
CA GLN A 401 30.44 29.22 -2.97
C GLN A 401 31.82 29.19 -2.29
N THR A 402 32.06 28.27 -1.36
CA THR A 402 33.39 28.08 -0.75
C THR A 402 34.44 27.73 -1.80
N PHE A 403 34.12 26.81 -2.72
CA PHE A 403 35.00 26.46 -3.84
C PHE A 403 35.34 27.67 -4.73
N LEU A 404 34.33 28.44 -5.16
CA LEU A 404 34.52 29.63 -5.98
C LEU A 404 35.31 30.74 -5.24
N ASN A 405 35.10 30.90 -3.94
CA ASN A 405 35.85 31.86 -3.13
C ASN A 405 37.34 31.48 -3.00
N ILE A 406 37.66 30.19 -2.87
CA ILE A 406 39.06 29.72 -2.85
C ILE A 406 39.72 29.97 -4.21
N LEU A 407 39.03 29.67 -5.32
CA LEU A 407 39.51 29.96 -6.67
C LEU A 407 39.81 31.45 -6.85
N LYS A 408 38.83 32.30 -6.50
CA LYS A 408 38.96 33.76 -6.62
C LYS A 408 40.13 34.29 -5.78
N SER A 409 40.26 33.85 -4.53
CA SER A 409 41.38 34.25 -3.67
C SER A 409 42.74 33.85 -4.23
N ARG A 410 42.83 32.67 -4.86
CA ARG A 410 44.06 32.21 -5.53
C ARG A 410 44.38 33.08 -6.76
N GLY A 411 43.38 33.38 -7.58
CA GLY A 411 43.53 34.26 -8.75
C GLY A 411 43.95 35.69 -8.35
N ASP A 412 43.28 36.28 -7.36
CA ASP A 412 43.59 37.63 -6.86
C ASP A 412 45.02 37.73 -6.31
N LYS A 413 45.48 36.70 -5.57
CA LYS A 413 46.87 36.64 -5.08
C LYS A 413 47.87 36.58 -6.23
N LEU A 414 47.54 35.84 -7.29
CA LEU A 414 48.40 35.69 -8.46
C LEU A 414 48.54 37.01 -9.23
N LEU A 415 47.43 37.72 -9.44
CA LEU A 415 47.39 39.00 -10.13
C LEU A 415 48.02 40.14 -9.31
N ARG A 416 47.95 40.07 -7.98
CA ARG A 416 48.55 41.08 -7.09
C ARG A 416 50.08 41.02 -7.06
N TYR A 417 50.66 39.83 -7.24
CA TYR A 417 52.11 39.60 -7.20
C TYR A 417 52.57 38.80 -8.43
N PRO A 418 52.55 39.39 -9.64
CA PRO A 418 52.97 38.69 -10.84
C PRO A 418 54.47 38.33 -10.76
N PRO A 419 54.86 37.09 -11.10
CA PRO A 419 56.24 36.63 -11.02
C PRO A 419 57.11 37.36 -12.05
N LEU A 420 58.39 37.53 -11.72
CA LEU A 420 59.37 38.10 -12.64
C LEU A 420 59.63 37.12 -13.79
N VAL A 421 59.62 37.63 -15.03
CA VAL A 421 59.98 36.83 -16.21
C VAL A 421 61.44 36.40 -16.13
N ALA A 422 61.68 35.11 -16.28
CA ALA A 422 63.00 34.52 -16.29
C ALA A 422 63.79 34.91 -17.56
N VAL A 423 65.11 34.88 -17.46
CA VAL A 423 66.03 35.30 -18.55
C VAL A 423 65.91 34.39 -19.77
N ASP A 424 65.56 33.13 -19.56
CA ASP A 424 65.31 32.11 -20.59
C ASP A 424 63.91 32.19 -21.21
N LEU A 425 63.09 33.16 -20.80
CA LEU A 425 61.70 33.32 -21.24
C LEU A 425 60.83 32.07 -20.98
N SER A 426 61.18 31.29 -19.95
CA SER A 426 60.40 30.11 -19.55
C SER A 426 59.11 30.50 -18.83
N PRO A 427 58.06 29.66 -18.93
CA PRO A 427 56.81 29.87 -18.19
C PRO A 427 57.02 29.86 -16.67
N PRO A 428 56.35 30.75 -15.91
CA PRO A 428 56.44 30.76 -14.45
C PRO A 428 55.92 29.44 -13.82
N PRO A 429 56.44 29.04 -12.64
CA PRO A 429 55.95 27.85 -11.92
C PRO A 429 54.44 27.85 -11.68
N ALA A 430 53.85 29.03 -11.45
CA ALA A 430 52.41 29.20 -11.25
C ALA A 430 51.57 28.71 -12.44
N VAL A 431 52.09 28.78 -13.67
CA VAL A 431 51.42 28.24 -14.87
C VAL A 431 51.33 26.72 -14.77
N ARG A 432 52.45 26.06 -14.45
CA ARG A 432 52.49 24.60 -14.29
C ARG A 432 51.59 24.12 -13.15
N GLU A 433 51.65 24.80 -12.00
CA GLU A 433 50.83 24.46 -10.83
C GLU A 433 49.32 24.64 -11.10
N GLY A 434 48.94 25.69 -11.83
CA GLY A 434 47.56 25.95 -12.20
C GLY A 434 47.01 24.93 -13.20
N VAL A 435 47.81 24.56 -14.20
CA VAL A 435 47.44 23.52 -15.16
C VAL A 435 47.35 22.15 -14.49
N SER A 436 48.31 21.80 -13.62
CA SER A 436 48.26 20.55 -12.85
C SER A 436 47.00 20.47 -11.97
N LEU A 437 46.60 21.58 -11.35
CA LEU A 437 45.35 21.65 -10.58
C LEU A 437 44.13 21.44 -11.47
N LEU A 438 44.09 22.10 -12.63
CA LEU A 438 42.97 21.96 -13.56
C LEU A 438 42.82 20.52 -14.06
N LEU A 439 43.93 19.84 -14.35
CA LEU A 439 43.90 18.42 -14.73
C LEU A 439 43.30 17.56 -13.63
N GLU A 440 43.66 17.78 -12.36
CA GLU A 440 43.06 17.05 -11.23
C GLU A 440 41.55 17.35 -11.07
N LEU A 441 41.12 18.59 -11.35
CA LEU A 441 39.70 18.95 -11.38
C LEU A 441 38.96 18.29 -12.55
N ILE A 442 39.58 18.19 -13.73
CA ILE A 442 39.03 17.49 -14.89
C ILE A 442 38.89 15.99 -14.59
N ASP A 443 39.89 15.36 -13.98
CA ASP A 443 39.82 13.96 -13.57
C ASP A 443 38.69 13.74 -12.55
N THR A 444 38.55 14.67 -11.60
CA THR A 444 37.45 14.64 -10.62
C THR A 444 36.08 14.82 -11.29
N TYR A 445 35.97 15.68 -12.31
CA TYR A 445 34.75 15.89 -13.08
C TYR A 445 34.37 14.66 -13.93
N ASN A 446 35.37 14.02 -14.54
CA ASN A 446 35.19 12.80 -15.33
C ASN A 446 34.75 11.62 -14.47
N GLY A 447 35.32 11.50 -13.26
CA GLY A 447 34.96 10.48 -12.26
C GLY A 447 33.72 10.80 -11.42
N MET A 448 33.04 11.93 -11.67
CA MET A 448 31.85 12.34 -10.91
C MET A 448 30.69 11.37 -11.13
N MET A 449 30.02 10.97 -10.04
CA MET A 449 28.76 10.23 -10.12
C MET A 449 27.64 11.16 -10.60
N VAL A 450 26.93 10.77 -11.65
CA VAL A 450 25.79 11.52 -12.19
C VAL A 450 24.49 10.87 -11.70
N PRO A 451 23.62 11.60 -10.99
CA PRO A 451 22.30 11.10 -10.61
C PRO A 451 21.44 10.83 -11.83
N ALA A 452 20.52 9.86 -11.75
CA ALA A 452 19.59 9.54 -12.84
C ALA A 452 18.73 10.73 -13.29
N SER A 453 18.45 11.65 -12.36
CA SER A 453 17.63 12.86 -12.54
C SER A 453 18.46 14.13 -12.85
N GLY A 454 19.79 14.05 -12.71
CA GLY A 454 20.71 15.19 -12.80
C GLY A 454 21.42 15.31 -14.16
N LYS A 455 21.78 16.53 -14.55
CA LYS A 455 22.70 16.79 -15.67
C LYS A 455 24.08 17.10 -15.11
N LYS A 456 25.14 16.72 -15.83
CA LYS A 456 26.49 17.19 -15.48
C LYS A 456 26.53 18.72 -15.53
N PRO A 457 27.10 19.37 -14.50
CA PRO A 457 27.23 20.83 -14.50
C PRO A 457 28.18 21.28 -15.60
N ASP A 458 27.96 22.51 -16.07
CA ASP A 458 28.84 23.17 -17.02
C ASP A 458 30.20 23.43 -16.37
N PHE A 459 31.26 22.88 -16.96
CA PHE A 459 32.62 22.96 -16.45
C PHE A 459 33.42 24.11 -17.06
N ASP A 460 32.90 24.77 -18.11
CA ASP A 460 33.57 25.89 -18.79
C ASP A 460 33.84 27.06 -17.83
N LEU A 461 32.90 27.31 -16.90
CA LEU A 461 33.05 28.33 -15.85
C LEU A 461 34.22 28.01 -14.91
N VAL A 462 34.45 26.73 -14.62
CA VAL A 462 35.57 26.29 -13.75
C VAL A 462 36.90 26.45 -14.48
N ILE A 463 36.97 26.05 -15.76
CA ILE A 463 38.16 26.22 -16.60
C ILE A 463 38.53 27.69 -16.67
N THR A 464 37.56 28.55 -16.99
CA THR A 464 37.75 30.00 -17.13
C THR A 464 38.23 30.61 -15.81
N ALA A 465 37.60 30.25 -14.68
CA ALA A 465 37.99 30.77 -13.36
C ALA A 465 39.40 30.36 -12.92
N VAL A 466 39.90 29.20 -13.38
CA VAL A 466 41.28 28.75 -13.07
C VAL A 466 42.30 29.38 -14.02
N LEU A 467 42.03 29.39 -15.32
CA LEU A 467 43.04 29.73 -16.33
C LEU A 467 43.12 31.22 -16.64
N ASP A 468 42.01 31.98 -16.63
CA ASP A 468 42.03 33.40 -16.99
C ASP A 468 42.95 34.24 -16.08
N PRO A 469 42.96 34.06 -14.75
CA PRO A 469 43.91 34.77 -13.89
C PRO A 469 45.38 34.42 -14.21
N ILE A 470 45.66 33.20 -14.67
CA ILE A 470 47.01 32.74 -15.05
C ILE A 470 47.43 33.38 -16.37
N VAL A 471 46.52 33.43 -17.35
CA VAL A 471 46.75 34.09 -18.64
C VAL A 471 46.98 35.60 -18.43
N GLN A 472 46.10 36.26 -17.66
CA GLN A 472 46.24 37.68 -17.33
C GLN A 472 47.54 37.98 -16.56
N MET A 473 47.95 37.12 -15.64
CA MET A 473 49.25 37.23 -14.97
C MET A 473 50.40 37.17 -16.00
N CYS A 474 50.34 36.24 -16.96
CA CYS A 474 51.36 36.10 -18.00
C CYS A 474 51.40 37.34 -18.92
N GLU A 475 50.25 37.92 -19.25
CA GLU A 475 50.16 39.16 -20.03
C GLU A 475 50.77 40.36 -19.30
N GLN A 476 50.47 40.52 -18.00
CA GLN A 476 51.06 41.57 -17.17
C GLN A 476 52.59 41.41 -17.02
N ALA A 477 53.06 40.18 -16.83
CA ALA A 477 54.48 39.87 -16.79
C ALA A 477 55.17 40.15 -18.14
N ALA A 478 54.49 39.87 -19.27
CA ALA A 478 54.98 40.18 -20.61
C ALA A 478 55.08 41.70 -20.85
N GLU A 479 54.10 42.48 -20.42
CA GLU A 479 54.09 43.95 -20.61
C GLU A 479 55.12 44.66 -19.73
N THR A 480 55.36 44.16 -18.51
CA THR A 480 56.45 44.66 -17.65
C THR A 480 57.85 44.39 -18.24
N GLN A 481 58.04 43.29 -18.98
CA GLN A 481 59.27 43.04 -19.73
C GLN A 481 59.44 43.99 -20.92
N LYS A 482 58.36 44.22 -21.67
CA LYS A 482 58.36 45.16 -22.80
C LYS A 482 58.73 46.59 -22.36
N SER A 483 58.19 47.04 -21.23
CA SER A 483 58.45 48.37 -20.67
C SER A 483 59.84 48.55 -20.06
N LYS A 484 60.44 47.50 -19.45
CA LYS A 484 61.86 47.51 -19.03
C LYS A 484 62.83 47.73 -20.19
N GLY A 485 62.54 47.14 -21.36
CA GLY A 485 63.30 47.40 -22.59
C GLY A 485 63.18 48.84 -23.10
N ALA A 486 62.05 49.51 -22.84
CA ALA A 486 61.82 50.91 -23.23
C ALA A 486 62.49 51.92 -22.28
N LEU A 487 62.55 51.63 -20.97
CA LEU A 487 63.16 52.49 -19.95
C LEU A 487 64.69 52.56 -20.02
N SER A 488 65.36 51.49 -20.47
CA SER A 488 66.81 51.49 -20.75
C SER A 488 67.23 52.56 -21.78
N ARG A 489 66.27 53.06 -22.57
CA ARG A 489 66.48 54.10 -23.60
C ARG A 489 66.57 55.53 -23.05
N LYS A 490 66.01 55.82 -21.86
CA LYS A 490 65.92 57.20 -21.33
C LYS A 490 67.11 57.63 -20.45
N GLY A 491 67.94 56.69 -20.00
CA GLY A 491 69.08 56.97 -19.11
C GLY A 491 70.39 57.37 -19.81
N ARG A 492 70.40 57.59 -21.13
CA ARG A 492 71.65 57.75 -21.90
C ARG A 492 71.86 59.08 -22.63
N THR A 493 71.09 60.11 -22.30
CA THR A 493 71.35 61.49 -22.75
C THR A 493 71.02 62.48 -21.64
N ASN A 494 71.94 62.63 -20.69
CA ASN A 494 72.24 63.88 -19.97
C ASN A 494 73.37 63.60 -18.97
N SER A 495 74.58 63.98 -19.36
CA SER A 495 75.69 64.14 -18.44
C SER A 495 76.15 65.59 -18.52
N GLU A 496 75.80 66.40 -17.52
CA GLU A 496 76.61 67.54 -17.15
C GLU A 496 76.41 67.92 -15.67
N LEU A 497 77.57 68.04 -14.99
CA LEU A 497 77.90 68.57 -13.66
C LEU A 497 77.48 67.82 -12.37
N GLY A 498 78.51 67.38 -11.62
CA GLY A 498 78.40 67.11 -10.18
C GLY A 498 79.43 66.12 -9.61
N SER A 499 80.63 66.63 -9.32
CA SER A 499 81.80 66.00 -8.67
C SER A 499 81.55 65.04 -7.49
N GLY A 500 82.34 63.96 -7.39
CA GLY A 500 82.62 63.26 -6.11
C GLY A 500 83.18 61.84 -6.19
N ASN A 501 84.51 61.71 -6.30
CA ASN A 501 85.41 60.60 -5.88
C ASN A 501 85.17 59.12 -6.28
N ARG A 502 86.08 58.64 -7.16
CA ARG A 502 86.98 57.44 -7.10
C ARG A 502 86.84 56.52 -5.86
N ASP A 503 86.97 55.20 -5.91
CA ASP A 503 87.34 54.23 -6.96
C ASP A 503 87.03 52.79 -6.47
N THR A 504 87.06 51.83 -7.41
CA THR A 504 87.24 50.35 -7.29
C THR A 504 86.06 49.47 -6.81
N LEU A 505 85.62 48.40 -7.50
CA LEU A 505 86.26 47.54 -8.51
C LEU A 505 85.27 47.05 -9.60
N LEU A 506 85.72 47.18 -10.84
CA LEU A 506 85.22 46.61 -12.09
C LEU A 506 85.81 45.20 -12.30
N VAL A 507 84.99 44.18 -12.55
CA VAL A 507 85.43 43.00 -13.33
C VAL A 507 84.40 42.51 -14.37
N ASP A 508 83.11 42.86 -14.33
CA ASP A 508 82.14 42.26 -15.30
C ASP A 508 81.80 43.11 -16.54
N SER A 509 82.42 44.27 -16.73
CA SER A 509 82.03 45.21 -17.79
C SER A 509 82.73 45.06 -19.14
N ILE A 510 83.54 44.02 -19.36
CA ILE A 510 84.33 43.88 -20.61
C ILE A 510 83.67 42.96 -21.65
N LEU A 511 82.65 42.17 -21.31
CA LEU A 511 81.96 41.29 -22.28
C LEU A 511 80.69 41.87 -22.93
N ALA A 512 80.25 43.08 -22.55
CA ALA A 512 79.01 43.67 -23.04
C ALA A 512 79.20 44.68 -24.21
N LYS A 513 80.29 44.58 -24.96
CA LYS A 513 80.65 45.57 -26.00
C LYS A 513 80.72 44.97 -27.39
N SER A 514 79.69 44.23 -27.80
CA SER A 514 79.51 43.84 -29.21
C SER A 514 78.10 43.34 -29.54
N THR A 515 77.05 44.12 -29.27
CA THR A 515 75.77 44.04 -30.02
C THR A 515 74.87 45.22 -29.65
N SER A 516 75.00 46.32 -30.37
CA SER A 516 73.97 47.36 -30.42
C SER A 516 72.87 46.89 -31.37
N VAL A 517 71.93 46.09 -30.88
CA VAL A 517 70.66 45.78 -31.57
C VAL A 517 69.51 46.40 -30.77
N ALA A 518 68.64 47.08 -31.51
CA ALA A 518 67.60 48.01 -31.12
C ALA A 518 66.52 47.46 -30.14
N PRO A 519 65.63 48.33 -29.61
CA PRO A 519 64.39 47.99 -28.87
C PRO A 519 63.44 46.94 -29.50
N GLN A 520 63.75 46.40 -30.69
CA GLN A 520 63.00 45.32 -31.34
C GLN A 520 63.14 43.97 -30.62
N ASN A 521 64.22 43.75 -29.85
CA ASN A 521 64.43 42.51 -29.10
C ASN A 521 63.47 42.40 -27.91
N ALA A 522 63.20 43.47 -27.16
CA ALA A 522 62.37 43.39 -25.95
C ALA A 522 60.89 43.09 -26.23
N GLU A 523 60.35 43.64 -27.32
CA GLU A 523 58.97 43.35 -27.74
C GLU A 523 58.84 41.94 -28.31
N SER A 524 59.85 41.48 -29.06
CA SER A 524 59.90 40.11 -29.57
C SER A 524 60.07 39.10 -28.42
N SER A 525 60.93 39.37 -27.45
CA SER A 525 61.12 38.55 -26.23
C SER A 525 59.84 38.49 -25.37
N SER A 526 59.10 39.61 -25.25
CA SER A 526 57.80 39.65 -24.56
C SER A 526 56.75 38.76 -25.25
N LYS A 527 56.69 38.78 -26.58
CA LYS A 527 55.80 37.90 -27.36
C LYS A 527 56.21 36.43 -27.31
N ILE A 528 57.52 36.13 -27.38
CA ILE A 528 58.05 34.77 -27.25
C ILE A 528 57.71 34.21 -25.86
N TYR A 529 57.90 35.00 -24.80
CA TYR A 529 57.51 34.61 -23.45
C TYR A 529 56.01 34.30 -23.34
N LEU A 530 55.14 35.16 -23.89
CA LEU A 530 53.70 34.92 -23.86
C LEU A 530 53.30 33.66 -24.64
N ILE A 531 53.90 33.41 -25.81
CA ILE A 531 53.69 32.18 -26.58
C ILE A 531 54.14 30.94 -25.78
N ASN A 532 55.29 31.00 -25.11
CA ASN A 532 55.77 29.89 -24.27
C ASN A 532 54.79 29.61 -23.12
N CYS A 533 54.27 30.65 -22.45
CA CYS A 533 53.28 30.52 -21.38
C CYS A 533 51.96 29.94 -21.89
N LEU A 534 51.40 30.48 -22.98
CA LEU A 534 50.15 29.99 -23.57
C LEU A 534 50.30 28.55 -24.09
N SER A 535 51.45 28.21 -24.69
CA SER A 535 51.74 26.85 -25.16
C SER A 535 51.83 25.86 -24.00
N ALA A 536 52.41 26.28 -22.85
CA ALA A 536 52.49 25.46 -21.65
C ALA A 536 51.12 25.23 -20.98
N ILE A 537 50.14 26.11 -21.21
CA ILE A 537 48.74 25.91 -20.80
C ILE A 537 48.01 25.02 -21.82
N HIS A 538 48.21 25.29 -23.11
CA HIS A 538 47.54 24.58 -24.20
C HIS A 538 47.92 23.10 -24.25
N GLN A 539 49.21 22.75 -24.27
CA GLN A 539 49.68 21.38 -24.50
C GLN A 539 49.05 20.32 -23.57
N PRO A 540 48.98 20.51 -22.24
CA PRO A 540 48.42 19.49 -21.35
C PRO A 540 46.90 19.37 -21.43
N LEU A 541 46.20 20.37 -21.96
CA LEU A 541 44.74 20.38 -22.08
C LEU A 541 44.25 19.76 -23.40
N VAL A 542 45.14 19.56 -24.37
CA VAL A 542 44.82 18.87 -25.63
C VAL A 542 44.43 17.42 -25.34
N GLY A 543 43.24 17.03 -25.78
CA GLY A 543 42.70 15.67 -25.61
C GLY A 543 41.62 15.53 -24.53
N HIS A 544 41.38 16.56 -23.72
CA HIS A 544 40.24 16.61 -22.82
C HIS A 544 39.04 17.27 -23.51
N GLU A 545 37.97 16.51 -23.76
CA GLU A 545 36.76 17.00 -24.46
C GLU A 545 36.17 18.25 -23.80
N VAL A 546 36.15 18.27 -22.47
CA VAL A 546 35.60 19.36 -21.65
C VAL A 546 36.38 20.67 -21.83
N ALA A 547 37.65 20.62 -22.25
CA ALA A 547 38.48 21.82 -22.46
C ALA A 547 38.56 22.26 -23.93
N SER A 548 37.92 21.55 -24.87
CA SER A 548 38.11 21.75 -26.30
C SER A 548 37.84 23.18 -26.77
N THR A 549 36.78 23.82 -26.25
CA THR A 549 36.42 25.20 -26.58
C THR A 549 37.51 26.18 -26.13
N TYR A 550 37.99 26.02 -24.90
CA TYR A 550 39.04 26.89 -24.34
C TYR A 550 40.39 26.69 -25.05
N VAL A 551 40.73 25.43 -25.37
CA VAL A 551 41.93 25.07 -26.14
C VAL A 551 41.92 25.72 -27.52
N GLY A 552 40.77 25.72 -28.23
CA GLY A 552 40.64 26.41 -29.52
C GLY A 552 40.85 27.93 -29.45
N ASN A 553 40.37 28.57 -28.38
CA ASN A 553 40.59 29.99 -28.12
C ASN A 553 42.08 30.28 -27.83
N LEU A 554 42.73 29.45 -27.01
CA LEU A 554 44.17 29.55 -26.73
C LEU A 554 45.01 29.38 -27.99
N LEU A 555 44.67 28.42 -28.86
CA LEU A 555 45.36 28.20 -30.12
C LEU A 555 45.28 29.44 -31.02
N SER A 556 44.10 30.03 -31.14
CA SER A 556 43.89 31.28 -31.89
C SER A 556 44.74 32.44 -31.35
N MET A 557 44.87 32.55 -30.02
CA MET A 557 45.75 33.55 -29.38
C MET A 557 47.24 33.30 -29.66
N ILE A 558 47.67 32.03 -29.62
CA ILE A 558 49.05 31.63 -29.94
C ILE A 558 49.36 32.00 -31.39
N GLU A 559 48.51 31.61 -32.35
CA GLU A 559 48.66 31.90 -33.77
C GLU A 559 48.72 33.41 -34.05
N ALA A 560 47.87 34.20 -33.39
CA ALA A 560 47.89 35.65 -33.53
C ALA A 560 49.24 36.27 -33.07
N HIS A 561 49.79 35.83 -31.94
CA HIS A 561 51.10 36.31 -31.47
C HIS A 561 52.25 35.81 -32.35
N LEU A 562 52.16 34.59 -32.86
CA LEU A 562 53.16 33.98 -33.74
C LEU A 562 53.18 34.70 -35.11
N GLY A 563 52.01 35.04 -35.66
CA GLY A 563 51.88 35.84 -36.88
C GLY A 563 52.55 37.21 -36.77
N VAL A 564 52.36 37.91 -35.64
CA VAL A 564 53.03 39.20 -35.38
C VAL A 564 54.56 39.07 -35.31
N LEU A 565 55.08 37.98 -34.74
CA LEU A 565 56.53 37.71 -34.72
C LEU A 565 57.07 37.39 -36.13
N VAL A 566 56.35 36.59 -36.91
CA VAL A 566 56.74 36.22 -38.28
C VAL A 566 56.75 37.44 -39.19
N GLU A 567 55.74 38.31 -39.11
CA GLU A 567 55.66 39.52 -39.92
C GLU A 567 56.78 40.52 -39.58
N LYS A 568 57.12 40.65 -38.29
CA LYS A 568 58.29 41.44 -37.86
C LYS A 568 59.61 40.86 -38.35
N SER A 569 59.76 39.53 -38.30
CA SER A 569 60.96 38.85 -38.79
C SER A 569 61.13 38.99 -40.29
N ARG A 570 60.01 38.96 -41.05
CA ARG A 570 59.98 39.21 -42.49
C ARG A 570 60.37 40.65 -42.81
N CYS A 571 59.79 41.64 -42.13
CA CYS A 571 60.14 43.05 -42.31
C CYS A 571 61.60 43.37 -41.93
N HIS A 572 62.13 42.71 -40.88
CA HIS A 572 63.55 42.84 -40.52
C HIS A 572 64.46 42.23 -41.59
N SER A 573 64.11 41.06 -42.12
CA SER A 573 64.84 40.41 -43.21
C SER A 573 64.82 41.27 -44.47
N GLU A 574 63.65 41.77 -44.89
CA GLU A 574 63.49 42.69 -46.04
C GLU A 574 64.33 43.96 -45.87
N LYS A 575 64.38 44.55 -44.66
CA LYS A 575 65.24 45.71 -44.36
C LYS A 575 66.72 45.37 -44.42
N MET A 576 67.14 44.22 -43.91
CA MET A 576 68.54 43.76 -44.03
C MET A 576 68.92 43.55 -45.49
N TRP A 577 68.07 42.90 -46.29
CA TRP A 577 68.28 42.73 -47.73
C TRP A 577 68.35 44.07 -48.47
N SER A 578 67.52 45.04 -48.13
CA SER A 578 67.57 46.39 -48.71
C SER A 578 68.86 47.13 -48.35
N VAL A 579 69.34 47.01 -47.10
CA VAL A 579 70.61 47.61 -46.66
C VAL A 579 71.82 46.92 -47.31
N GLU A 580 71.77 45.60 -47.50
CA GLU A 580 72.81 44.84 -48.20
C GLU A 580 72.83 45.20 -49.70
N GLN A 581 71.66 45.39 -50.32
CA GLN A 581 71.52 45.89 -51.69
C GLN A 581 72.04 47.32 -51.86
N ASP A 582 71.74 48.23 -50.93
CA ASP A 582 72.27 49.60 -50.94
C ASP A 582 73.80 49.62 -50.77
N LYS A 583 74.36 48.74 -49.94
CA LYS A 583 75.82 48.57 -49.81
C LYS A 583 76.46 48.00 -51.08
N LEU A 584 75.78 47.08 -51.77
CA LEU A 584 76.23 46.52 -53.05
C LEU A 584 76.16 47.57 -54.18
N TYR A 585 75.09 48.35 -54.26
CA TYR A 585 74.95 49.48 -55.19
C TYR A 585 75.99 50.57 -54.93
N SER A 586 76.26 50.89 -53.67
CA SER A 586 77.32 51.84 -53.28
C SER A 586 78.73 51.36 -53.65
N LYS A 587 78.97 50.04 -53.69
CA LYS A 587 80.24 49.45 -54.13
C LYS A 587 80.38 49.48 -55.66
N PHE A 588 79.31 49.20 -56.41
CA PHE A 588 79.32 49.26 -57.88
C PHE A 588 79.43 50.69 -58.44
N SER A 589 78.89 51.70 -57.75
CA SER A 589 79.07 53.12 -58.13
C SER A 589 80.47 53.69 -57.80
N ARG A 590 81.41 52.87 -57.33
CA ARG A 590 82.79 53.27 -56.97
C ARG A 590 83.87 52.50 -57.76
N GLU A 591 83.57 51.99 -58.94
CA GLU A 591 84.60 51.58 -59.91
C GLU A 591 84.85 52.71 -60.92
N PRO A 592 86.08 53.27 -61.02
CA PRO A 592 86.40 54.31 -61.99
C PRO A 592 86.74 53.69 -63.35
N SER A 593 86.24 54.32 -64.42
CA SER A 593 86.78 54.23 -65.79
C SER A 593 88.18 54.84 -65.90
#